data_AF-A0A1X2ZR34-F1
#
_entry.id   AF-A0A1X2ZR34-F1
#
_cell.length_a   1.000
_cell.length_b   1.000
_cell.length_c   1.000
_cell.angle_alpha   90.00
_cell.angle_beta   90.00
_cell.angle_gamma   90.00
#
_symmetry.space_group_name_H-M   'P 1'
#
loop_
_entity.id
_entity.type
_entity.pdbx_description
1 polymer ?
#
loop_
_entity_poly.entity_id
_entity_poly.type
_entity_poly.pdbx_seq_one_letter_code
_entity_poly.pdbx_strand_id
1 'polypeptide(L)'
;MSAASILDSMVSVTSLNHGGASKALSQVGDNHPVVVLKNNQPSAVIITPADYRRLTQAEENFALYRKAVERLRNDDSTLLDMN
;
A
#
# COMPACT_ATOMS: atom_id res chain seq x y z
N MET A 1 10.58 2.92 6.17
CA MET A 1 10.23 1.77 7.04
C MET A 1 11.24 0.67 6.80
N SER A 2 11.72 0.02 7.86
CA SER A 2 12.59 -1.15 7.76
C SER A 2 11.72 -2.41 7.83
N ALA A 3 12.17 -3.55 7.28
CA ALA A 3 11.49 -4.83 7.47
C ALA A 3 11.30 -5.15 8.97
N ALA A 4 12.22 -4.69 9.83
CA ALA A 4 12.11 -4.83 11.28
C ALA A 4 10.92 -4.05 11.88
N SER A 5 10.60 -2.84 11.37
CA SER A 5 9.52 -2.02 11.94
C SER A 5 8.11 -2.57 11.63
N ILE A 6 8.00 -3.48 10.66
CA ILE A 6 6.74 -4.21 10.37
C ILE A 6 6.52 -5.34 11.37
N LEU A 7 7.61 -5.92 11.92
CA LEU A 7 7.51 -6.98 12.94
C LEU A 7 6.92 -6.44 14.25
N ASP A 8 7.25 -5.19 14.59
CA ASP A 8 6.78 -4.51 15.80
C ASP A 8 5.28 -4.13 15.76
N SER A 9 4.66 -4.15 14.57
CA SER A 9 3.27 -3.76 14.37
C SER A 9 2.35 -4.92 13.95
N MET A 10 2.72 -6.16 14.31
CA MET A 10 1.88 -7.34 14.06
C MET A 10 0.90 -7.63 15.18
N VAL A 11 -0.35 -7.97 14.82
CA VAL A 11 -1.40 -8.40 15.75
C VAL A 11 -2.14 -9.62 15.22
N SER A 12 -2.36 -10.62 16.07
CA SER A 12 -3.15 -11.80 15.67
C SER A 12 -4.65 -11.52 15.70
N VAL A 13 -5.44 -12.19 14.84
CA VAL A 13 -6.91 -12.16 14.92
C VAL A 13 -7.41 -12.58 16.30
N THR A 14 -6.76 -13.56 16.94
CA THR A 14 -7.09 -13.99 18.30
C THR A 14 -6.94 -12.85 19.31
N SER A 15 -5.84 -12.10 19.23
CA SER A 15 -5.58 -10.94 20.10
C SER A 15 -6.63 -9.84 19.87
N LEU A 16 -7.01 -9.58 18.63
CA LEU A 16 -8.07 -8.61 18.30
C LEU A 16 -9.41 -9.02 18.93
N ASN A 17 -9.78 -10.30 18.82
CA ASN A 17 -11.03 -10.84 19.36
C ASN A 17 -11.07 -10.87 20.89
N HIS A 18 -9.92 -11.00 21.56
CA HIS A 18 -9.81 -10.99 23.04
C HIS A 18 -9.61 -9.57 23.60
N GLY A 19 -10.24 -8.56 22.98
CA GLY A 19 -10.20 -7.17 23.47
C GLY A 19 -8.95 -6.38 23.08
N GLY A 20 -8.04 -6.94 22.27
CA GLY A 20 -6.86 -6.23 21.77
C GLY A 20 -7.14 -5.22 20.65
N ALA A 21 -8.37 -5.13 20.15
CA ALA A 21 -8.72 -4.28 19.02
C ALA A 21 -8.41 -2.79 19.25
N SER A 22 -8.80 -2.22 20.40
CA SER A 22 -8.53 -0.80 20.69
C SER A 22 -7.04 -0.49 20.77
N LYS A 23 -6.24 -1.41 21.35
CA LYS A 23 -4.78 -1.26 21.40
C LYS A 23 -4.17 -1.32 20.01
N ALA A 24 -4.59 -2.28 19.18
CA ALA A 24 -4.11 -2.39 17.80
C ALA A 24 -4.43 -1.13 16.99
N LEU A 25 -5.66 -0.61 17.10
CA LEU A 25 -6.05 0.63 16.41
C LEU A 25 -5.27 1.85 16.91
N SER A 26 -4.95 1.92 18.21
CA SER A 26 -4.14 3.02 18.77
C SER A 26 -2.69 3.05 18.26
N GLN A 27 -2.20 1.93 17.73
CA GLN A 27 -0.87 1.81 17.13
C GLN A 27 -0.86 2.21 15.65
N VAL A 28 -2.04 2.35 15.02
CA VAL A 28 -2.14 2.77 13.62
C VAL A 28 -1.93 4.28 13.55
N GLY A 29 -0.96 4.69 12.74
CA GLY A 29 -0.65 6.09 12.48
C GLY A 29 -0.20 6.29 11.05
N ASP A 30 0.03 7.55 10.67
CA ASP A 30 0.50 7.88 9.32
C ASP A 30 1.87 7.26 9.06
N ASN A 31 2.02 6.52 7.97
CA ASN A 31 3.16 5.66 7.66
C ASN A 31 3.49 4.63 8.76
N HIS A 32 2.52 4.26 9.60
CA HIS A 32 2.68 3.24 10.66
C HIS A 32 1.52 2.23 10.56
N PRO A 33 1.60 1.29 9.60
CA PRO A 33 0.59 0.25 9.42
C PRO A 33 0.67 -0.80 10.54
N VAL A 34 -0.47 -1.41 10.84
CA VAL A 34 -0.56 -2.62 11.68
C VAL A 34 -0.91 -3.81 10.80
N VAL A 35 -0.12 -4.89 10.88
CA VAL A 35 -0.33 -6.11 10.09
C VAL A 35 -1.12 -7.12 10.92
N VAL A 36 -2.23 -7.60 10.35
CA VAL A 36 -3.07 -8.61 10.99
C VAL A 36 -2.64 -10.00 10.55
N LEU A 37 -2.43 -10.88 11.54
CA LEU A 37 -2.05 -12.27 11.33
C LEU A 37 -3.22 -13.21 11.58
N LYS A 38 -3.45 -14.14 10.65
CA LYS A 38 -4.33 -15.30 10.81
C LYS A 38 -3.50 -16.56 10.64
N ASN A 39 -3.53 -17.47 11.61
CA ASN A 39 -2.71 -18.69 11.61
C ASN A 39 -1.22 -18.41 11.34
N ASN A 40 -0.66 -17.40 12.01
CA ASN A 40 0.72 -16.91 11.85
C ASN A 40 1.10 -16.43 10.44
N GLN A 41 0.11 -16.15 9.57
CA GLN A 41 0.34 -15.60 8.24
C GLN A 41 -0.32 -14.21 8.11
N PRO A 42 0.33 -13.24 7.45
CA PRO A 42 -0.29 -11.95 7.13
C PRO A 42 -1.57 -12.14 6.32
N SER A 43 -2.68 -11.61 6.84
CA SER A 43 -3.99 -11.72 6.20
C SER A 43 -4.62 -10.38 5.85
N ALA A 44 -4.23 -9.31 6.55
CA ALA A 44 -4.71 -7.95 6.30
C ALA A 44 -3.73 -6.92 6.84
N VAL A 45 -3.91 -5.66 6.43
CA VAL A 45 -3.18 -4.51 6.96
C VAL A 45 -4.19 -3.45 7.35
N ILE A 46 -4.01 -2.84 8.52
CA ILE A 46 -4.78 -1.69 9.00
C ILE A 46 -3.92 -0.44 8.83
N ILE A 47 -4.46 0.58 8.17
CA ILE A 47 -3.81 1.86 7.90
C ILE A 47 -4.76 3.02 8.18
N THR A 48 -4.23 4.24 8.29
CA THR A 48 -5.07 5.43 8.40
C THR A 48 -5.82 5.67 7.08
N PRO A 49 -7.00 6.30 7.13
CA PRO A 49 -7.69 6.73 5.91
C PRO A 49 -6.85 7.69 5.04
N ALA A 50 -5.95 8.47 5.65
CA ALA A 50 -5.05 9.36 4.93
C ALA A 50 -4.03 8.57 4.10
N ASP A 51 -3.41 7.55 4.69
CA ASP A 51 -2.51 6.66 3.98
C ASP A 51 -3.21 5.87 2.89
N TYR A 52 -4.43 5.38 3.16
CA TYR A 52 -5.24 4.70 2.14
C TYR A 52 -5.42 5.59 0.90
N ARG A 53 -5.90 6.84 1.09
CA ARG A 53 -6.06 7.79 -0.02
C ARG A 53 -4.75 8.09 -0.74
N ARG A 54 -3.65 8.30 0.00
CA ARG A 54 -2.34 8.59 -0.57
C ARG A 54 -1.84 7.44 -1.45
N LEU A 55 -1.99 6.20 -0.99
CA LEU A 55 -1.58 5.01 -1.73
C LEU A 55 -2.44 4.80 -2.99
N THR A 56 -3.76 4.95 -2.89
CA THR A 56 -4.66 4.88 -4.05
C THR A 56 -4.32 5.94 -5.08
N GLN A 57 -4.11 7.20 -4.66
CA GLN A 57 -3.75 8.28 -5.58
C GLN A 57 -2.38 8.03 -6.24
N ALA A 58 -1.42 7.48 -5.52
CA ALA A 58 -0.12 7.13 -6.08
C ALA A 58 -0.23 6.03 -7.16
N GLU A 59 -1.09 5.03 -6.95
CA GLU A 59 -1.37 3.98 -7.92
C GLU A 59 -2.02 4.55 -9.20
N GLU A 60 -3.03 5.41 -9.06
CA GLU A 60 -3.68 6.09 -10.18
C GLU A 60 -2.69 6.95 -10.98
N ASN A 61 -1.87 7.75 -10.28
CA ASN A 61 -0.86 8.59 -10.90
C ASN A 61 0.18 7.74 -11.65
N PHE A 62 0.60 6.61 -11.09
CA PHE A 62 1.52 5.69 -11.76
C PHE A 62 0.91 5.10 -13.03
N ALA A 63 -0.36 4.71 -13.00
CA ALA A 63 -1.07 4.23 -14.19
C ALA A 63 -1.17 5.32 -15.27
N LEU A 64 -1.43 6.57 -14.89
CA LEU A 64 -1.45 7.71 -15.83
C LEU A 64 -0.07 8.00 -16.42
N TYR A 65 0.98 7.99 -15.58
CA TYR A 65 2.35 8.16 -16.01
C TYR A 65 2.76 7.10 -17.03
N ARG A 66 2.46 5.83 -16.76
CA ARG A 66 2.71 4.73 -17.70
C ARG A 66 2.04 4.96 -19.06
N LYS A 67 0.77 5.36 -19.07
CA LYS A 67 0.04 5.67 -20.32
C LYS A 67 0.69 6.83 -21.08
N ALA A 68 1.15 7.86 -20.38
CA ALA A 68 1.84 8.98 -21.02
C ALA A 68 3.16 8.53 -21.65
N VAL A 69 3.95 7.72 -20.94
CA VAL A 69 5.19 7.13 -21.47
C VAL A 69 4.93 6.23 -22.68
N GLU A 70 3.88 5.40 -22.65
CA GLU A 70 3.49 4.56 -23.78
C GLU A 70 3.10 5.41 -25.01
N ARG A 71 2.36 6.51 -24.83
CA ARG A 71 2.02 7.44 -25.92
C ARG A 71 3.26 8.09 -26.54
N LEU A 72 4.16 8.61 -25.72
CA LEU A 72 5.40 9.23 -26.22
C LEU A 72 6.25 8.26 -27.03
N ARG A 73 6.36 6.99 -26.58
CA ARG A 73 7.09 5.94 -27.31
C ARG A 73 6.43 5.60 -28.65
N ASN A 74 5.10 5.59 -28.70
CA ASN A 74 4.37 5.27 -29.92
C ASN A 74 4.37 6.44 -30.92
N ASP A 75 4.29 7.69 -30.43
CA ASP A 75 4.39 8.89 -31.28
C ASP A 75 5.79 9.00 -31.92
N ASP A 76 6.88 8.73 -31.17
CA ASP A 76 8.25 8.67 -31.71
C ASP A 76 8.42 7.60 -32.80
N SER A 77 7.68 6.48 -32.70
CA SER A 77 7.73 5.40 -33.70
C SER A 77 7.09 5.83 -35.03
N THR A 78 5.97 6.56 -34.97
CA THR A 78 5.25 7.02 -36.16
C THR A 78 5.96 8.11 -36.95
N LEU A 79 6.85 8.90 -36.32
CA LEU A 79 7.64 9.93 -37.03
C LEU A 79 8.84 9.35 -37.78
N LEU A 80 9.34 8.17 -37.39
CA LEU A 80 10.48 7.51 -38.04
C LEU A 80 10.06 6.65 -39.25
N ASP A 81 8.80 6.21 -39.30
CA ASP A 81 8.25 5.41 -40.41
C ASP A 81 7.73 6.29 -41.59
N MET A 82 7.86 7.61 -41.50
CA MET A 82 7.41 8.57 -42.53
C MET A 82 8.55 9.16 -43.39
N ASN A 83 9.75 8.56 -43.39
CA ASN A 83 10.90 9.03 -44.18
C ASN A 83 11.58 7.94 -45.00
#